data_AF-A0A149TL13-F1
#
_entry.id   AF-A0A149TL13-F1
#
_cell.length_a   1.000
_cell.length_b   1.000
_cell.length_c   1.000
_cell.angle_alpha   90.00
_cell.angle_beta   90.00
_cell.angle_gamma   90.00
#
_symmetry.space_group_name_H-M   'P 1'
#
loop_
_entity.id
_entity.type
_entity.pdbx_description
1 polymer ?
#
loop_
_entity_poly.entity_id
_entity_poly.type
_entity_poly.pdbx_seq_one_letter_code
_entity_poly.pdbx_strand_id
1 'polypeptide(L)'
;MTHPSFQDHPPLTARVNAYDEQHLDLYLRLLIADEEGADWREVVAVLFKIDPVCEPVRARAVYDNHLARARWMTKAGYRHLLEPRLQ
;
A
#
# COMPACT_ATOMS: atom_id res chain seq x y z
N MET A 1 12.27 -0.99 13.46
CA MET A 1 11.08 -0.17 13.12
C MET A 1 9.89 -1.12 13.08
N THR A 2 8.86 -0.86 13.87
CA THR A 2 7.59 -1.59 13.86
C THR A 2 6.81 -1.17 12.61
N HIS A 3 6.53 -2.11 11.71
CA HIS A 3 5.62 -1.84 10.60
C HIS A 3 4.21 -1.63 11.17
N PRO A 4 3.50 -0.54 10.79
CA PRO A 4 2.08 -0.38 11.04
C PRO A 4 1.30 -1.66 10.71
N SER A 5 0.31 -2.00 11.53
CA SER A 5 -0.65 -3.04 11.14
C SER A 5 -1.43 -2.55 9.92
N PHE A 6 -1.51 -3.38 8.89
CA PHE A 6 -2.26 -3.10 7.67
C PHE A 6 -3.60 -3.84 7.66
N GLN A 7 -4.56 -3.34 6.89
CA GLN A 7 -5.81 -4.03 6.54
C GLN A 7 -5.63 -4.74 5.22
N ASP A 8 -6.31 -5.86 4.97
CA ASP A 8 -6.15 -6.57 3.68
C ASP A 8 -6.53 -5.70 2.47
N HIS A 9 -7.43 -4.73 2.69
CA HIS A 9 -7.77 -3.67 1.75
C HIS A 9 -7.53 -2.31 2.41
N PRO A 10 -6.74 -1.40 1.82
CA PRO A 10 -6.69 -0.03 2.27
C PRO A 10 -8.09 0.61 2.12
N PRO A 11 -8.51 1.50 3.05
CA PRO A 11 -9.80 2.18 2.93
C PRO A 11 -9.89 2.97 1.62
N LEU A 12 -10.88 2.64 0.79
CA LEU A 12 -11.10 3.29 -0.50
C LEU A 12 -11.88 4.59 -0.33
N THR A 13 -11.23 5.60 0.22
CA THR A 13 -11.79 6.94 0.38
C THR A 13 -11.44 7.84 -0.81
N ALA A 14 -12.32 8.80 -1.10
CA ALA A 14 -12.11 9.79 -2.17
C ALA A 14 -10.95 10.76 -1.89
N ARG A 15 -10.56 10.92 -0.62
CA ARG A 15 -9.43 11.74 -0.15
C ARG A 15 -8.43 10.86 0.58
N VAL A 16 -7.21 11.36 0.75
CA VAL A 16 -6.22 10.78 1.67
C VAL A 16 -6.79 10.75 3.08
N ASN A 17 -6.55 9.65 3.79
CA ASN A 17 -6.98 9.47 5.17
C ASN A 17 -5.77 9.10 6.07
N ALA A 18 -6.02 8.96 7.37
CA ALA A 18 -4.96 8.62 8.34
C ALA A 18 -4.27 7.28 8.05
N TYR A 19 -4.98 6.30 7.48
CA TYR A 19 -4.38 5.03 7.06
C TYR A 19 -3.36 5.26 5.95
N ASP A 20 -3.70 6.03 4.92
CA ASP A 20 -2.78 6.34 3.83
C ASP A 20 -1.52 7.07 4.35
N GLU A 21 -1.69 8.05 5.25
CA GLU A 21 -0.57 8.79 5.85
C GLU A 21 0.37 7.88 6.66
N GLN A 22 -0.21 6.94 7.41
CA GLN A 22 0.54 5.99 8.22
C GLN A 22 1.31 4.97 7.36
N HIS A 23 0.89 4.73 6.11
CA HIS A 23 1.45 3.70 5.22
C HIS A 23 2.18 4.27 4.00
N LEU A 24 2.60 5.54 4.03
CA LEU A 24 3.35 6.16 2.93
C LEU A 24 4.65 5.40 2.62
N ASP A 25 5.37 4.92 3.63
CA ASP A 25 6.59 4.14 3.45
C ASP A 25 6.32 2.82 2.71
N LEU A 26 5.24 2.13 3.07
CA LEU A 26 4.80 0.90 2.43
C LEU A 26 4.42 1.15 0.97
N TYR A 27 3.67 2.22 0.69
CA TYR A 27 3.28 2.58 -0.67
C TYR A 27 4.48 2.90 -1.56
N LEU A 28 5.48 3.63 -1.05
CA LEU A 28 6.71 3.91 -1.80
C LEU A 28 7.48 2.63 -2.13
N ARG A 29 7.61 1.71 -1.17
CA ARG A 29 8.30 0.43 -1.40
C ARG A 29 7.58 -0.46 -2.40
N LEU A 30 6.24 -0.45 -2.40
CA LEU A 30 5.44 -1.16 -3.40
C LEU A 30 5.65 -0.59 -4.80
N LEU A 31 5.69 0.73 -4.95
CA LEU A 31 5.91 1.39 -6.24
C LEU A 31 7.30 1.10 -6.79
N ILE A 32 8.33 1.13 -5.94
CA ILE A 32 9.70 0.78 -6.35
C ILE A 32 9.77 -0.68 -6.82
N ALA A 33 9.22 -1.61 -6.03
CA ALA A 33 9.25 -3.03 -6.37
C ALA A 33 8.48 -3.33 -7.67
N ASP A 34 7.36 -2.65 -7.90
CA ASP A 34 6.60 -2.74 -9.16
C ASP A 34 7.39 -2.20 -10.36
N GLU A 35 8.09 -1.08 -10.20
CA GLU A 35 8.92 -0.48 -11.25
C GLU A 35 10.18 -1.32 -11.56
N GLU A 36 10.73 -2.00 -10.56
CA GLU A 36 11.82 -2.97 -10.71
C GLU A 36 11.34 -4.33 -11.29
N GLY A 37 10.03 -4.54 -11.43
CA GLY A 37 9.46 -5.78 -11.94
C GLY A 37 9.62 -6.97 -10.99
N ALA A 38 9.71 -6.72 -9.68
CA ALA A 38 9.86 -7.76 -8.65
C ALA A 38 8.64 -8.71 -8.62
N ASP A 39 8.85 -9.99 -8.28
CA ASP A 39 7.74 -10.92 -8.10
C ASP A 39 6.88 -10.47 -6.91
N TRP A 40 5.59 -10.24 -7.16
CA TRP A 40 4.61 -9.84 -6.15
C TRP A 40 4.59 -10.79 -4.94
N ARG A 41 4.93 -12.06 -5.12
CA ARG A 41 5.02 -13.06 -4.03
C ARG A 41 6.14 -12.74 -3.05
N GLU A 42 7.30 -12.33 -3.55
CA GLU A 42 8.41 -11.91 -2.70
C GLU A 42 8.07 -10.61 -1.99
N VAL A 43 7.46 -9.67 -2.73
CA VAL A 43 7.03 -8.39 -2.17
C VAL A 43 6.05 -8.59 -1.02
N VAL A 44 5.02 -9.43 -1.19
CA VAL A 44 4.02 -9.65 -0.14
C VAL A 44 4.58 -10.41 1.07
N ALA A 45 5.47 -11.38 0.85
CA ALA A 45 6.15 -12.09 1.92
C ALA A 45 7.08 -11.16 2.73
N VAL A 46 7.77 -10.23 2.06
CA VAL A 46 8.71 -9.32 2.72
C VAL A 46 8.00 -8.16 3.40
N LEU A 47 7.07 -7.49 2.71
CA LEU A 47 6.42 -6.26 3.18
C LEU A 47 5.25 -6.54 4.14
N PHE A 48 4.43 -7.52 3.83
CA PHE A 48 3.19 -7.82 4.56
C PHE A 48 3.30 -9.04 5.48
N LYS A 49 4.40 -9.80 5.38
CA LYS A 49 4.62 -11.03 6.16
C LYS A 49 3.53 -12.07 5.93
N ILE A 50 2.93 -12.09 4.74
CA ILE A 50 1.96 -13.10 4.32
C ILE A 50 2.69 -14.12 3.45
N ASP A 51 2.54 -15.41 3.75
CA ASP A 51 3.05 -16.48 2.92
C ASP A 51 2.13 -16.69 1.69
N PRO A 52 2.59 -16.40 0.47
CA PRO A 52 1.79 -16.54 -0.74
C PRO A 52 1.56 -18.01 -1.16
N VAL A 53 2.27 -18.97 -0.58
CA VAL A 53 2.03 -20.41 -0.80
C VAL A 53 0.91 -20.91 0.12
N CYS A 54 0.91 -20.47 1.37
CA CYS A 54 -0.10 -20.87 2.36
C CYS A 54 -1.42 -20.09 2.20
N GLU A 55 -1.36 -18.80 1.87
CA GLU A 55 -2.54 -17.91 1.75
C GLU A 55 -2.59 -17.20 0.38
N PRO A 56 -2.57 -17.92 -0.76
CA PRO A 56 -2.35 -17.33 -2.09
C PRO A 56 -3.39 -16.27 -2.48
N VAL A 57 -4.67 -16.51 -2.15
CA VAL A 57 -5.77 -15.60 -2.50
C VAL A 57 -5.64 -14.29 -1.73
N ARG A 58 -5.42 -14.37 -0.41
CA ARG A 58 -5.27 -13.21 0.45
C ARG A 58 -4.00 -12.43 0.12
N ALA A 59 -2.88 -13.12 -0.05
CA ALA A 59 -1.60 -12.52 -0.42
C ALA A 59 -1.72 -11.72 -1.72
N ARG A 60 -2.37 -12.29 -2.74
CA ARG A 60 -2.60 -11.61 -4.01
C ARG A 60 -3.48 -10.38 -3.85
N ALA A 61 -4.59 -10.50 -3.10
CA ALA A 61 -5.49 -9.38 -2.85
C ALA A 61 -4.77 -8.24 -2.11
N VAL A 62 -4.02 -8.56 -1.06
CA VAL A 62 -3.25 -7.55 -0.29
C VAL A 62 -2.28 -6.80 -1.21
N TYR A 63 -1.51 -7.52 -2.02
CA TYR A 63 -0.60 -6.88 -2.97
C TYR A 63 -1.33 -5.97 -3.97
N ASP A 64 -2.35 -6.50 -4.67
CA ASP A 64 -3.05 -5.77 -5.72
C ASP A 64 -3.74 -4.50 -5.17
N ASN A 65 -4.41 -4.60 -4.03
CA ASN A 65 -5.17 -3.48 -3.46
C ASN A 65 -4.25 -2.37 -2.94
N HIS A 66 -3.15 -2.71 -2.27
CA HIS A 66 -2.21 -1.71 -1.77
C HIS A 66 -1.42 -1.07 -2.91
N LEU A 67 -1.01 -1.84 -3.91
CA LEU A 67 -0.36 -1.29 -5.10
C LEU A 67 -1.31 -0.35 -5.87
N ALA A 68 -2.58 -0.74 -6.04
CA ALA A 68 -3.58 0.12 -6.66
C ALA A 68 -3.76 1.44 -5.90
N ARG A 69 -3.82 1.39 -4.56
CA ARG A 69 -3.92 2.59 -3.72
C ARG A 69 -2.65 3.44 -3.79
N ALA A 70 -1.46 2.82 -3.78
CA ALA A 70 -0.19 3.51 -3.96
C ALA A 70 -0.11 4.24 -5.31
N ARG A 71 -0.57 3.61 -6.40
CA ARG A 71 -0.68 4.25 -7.72
C ARG A 71 -1.71 5.38 -7.73
N TRP A 72 -2.79 5.28 -6.97
CA TRP A 72 -3.73 6.39 -6.81
C TRP A 72 -3.10 7.56 -6.05
N MET A 73 -2.27 7.30 -5.04
CA MET A 73 -1.52 8.34 -4.33
C MET A 73 -0.65 9.16 -5.27
N THR A 74 0.03 8.55 -6.25
CA THR A 74 0.86 9.29 -7.22
C THR A 74 0.04 10.10 -8.22
N LYS A 75 -1.17 9.64 -8.57
CA LYS A 75 -2.02 10.28 -9.59
C LYS A 75 -2.90 11.39 -9.03
N ALA A 76 -3.45 11.20 -7.83
CA ALA A 76 -4.48 12.05 -7.25
C ALA A 76 -4.22 12.34 -5.77
N GLY A 77 -3.91 11.31 -4.98
CA GLY A 77 -3.86 11.41 -3.52
C GLY A 77 -2.86 12.44 -2.98
N TYR A 78 -1.68 12.56 -3.60
CA TYR A 78 -0.63 13.49 -3.15
C TYR A 78 -1.11 14.95 -3.06
N ARG A 79 -2.07 15.36 -3.91
CA ARG A 79 -2.61 16.73 -3.89
C ARG A 79 -3.27 17.07 -2.55
N HIS A 80 -3.92 16.09 -1.92
CA HIS A 80 -4.56 16.27 -0.62
C HIS A 80 -3.55 16.48 0.52
N LEU A 81 -2.31 16.01 0.37
CA LEU A 81 -1.25 16.26 1.35
C LEU A 81 -0.74 17.71 1.31
N LEU A 82 -1.03 18.45 0.23
CA LEU A 82 -0.67 19.85 0.07
C LEU A 82 -1.77 20.80 0.56
N GLU A 83 -2.97 20.28 0.80
CA GLU A 83 -4.08 21.06 1.36
C GLU A 83 -3.84 21.30 2.87
N PRO A 84 -4.16 22.48 3.40
CA PRO A 84 -4.12 22.71 4.84
C PRO A 84 -4.98 21.66 5.55
N ARG A 85 -4.43 21.02 6.59
CA ARG A 85 -5.24 20.18 7.48
C ARG A 85 -6.29 21.09 8.13
N LEU A 86 -7.54 20.99 7.68
CA LEU A 86 -8.67 21.54 8.42
C LEU A 86 -8.70 20.79 9.76
N GLN A 87 -8.30 21.48 10.82
CA GLN A 87 -8.34 21.01 12.20
C GLN A 87 -9.78 20.92 12.69
#